data_AF-A0A8S3JAS5-F1
#
_entry.id   AF-A0A8S3JAS5-F1
#
_cell.length_a   1.000
_cell.length_b   1.000
_cell.length_c   1.000
_cell.angle_alpha   90.00
_cell.angle_beta   90.00
_cell.angle_gamma   90.00
#
_symmetry.space_group_name_H-M   'P 1'
#
loop_
_entity.id
_entity.type
_entity.pdbx_description
1 polymer ?
#
loop_
_entity_poly.entity_id
_entity_poly.type
_entity_poly.pdbx_seq_one_letter_code
_entity_poly.pdbx_strand_id
1 'polypeptide(L)'
;TSSELLQLRSELFRNGNFLSFIGNLDGWTGDQLKSLAQLTLSKEQRLSPPILENAGKILCSVDEQVLRRVPPDDVKSYLSILANVECPTEANMNYSSTMFDIVKNVYQGDAFRPDIFGSLGTIAAGLKSADLSALSPELFNFFPQQAMSYLPKDILKSFNLEQLQNLNIEQIKSIPTS
;
A
#
# COMPACT_ATOMS: atom_id res chain seq x y z
N THR A 1 37.51 -8.93 3.03
CA THR A 1 37.11 -7.58 2.57
C THR A 1 35.77 -7.55 1.83
N SER A 2 35.59 -8.18 0.66
CA SER A 2 34.27 -8.15 -0.05
C SER A 2 33.17 -8.97 0.67
N SER A 3 33.50 -10.17 1.18
CA SER A 3 32.54 -11.02 1.89
C SER A 3 32.05 -10.42 3.22
N GLU A 4 32.94 -9.77 3.96
CA GLU A 4 32.60 -9.15 5.26
C GLU A 4 31.71 -7.91 5.06
N LEU A 5 31.96 -7.12 4.00
CA LEU A 5 31.09 -5.99 3.65
C LEU A 5 29.70 -6.46 3.21
N LEU A 6 29.59 -7.57 2.48
CA LEU A 6 28.29 -8.18 2.14
C LEU A 6 27.56 -8.71 3.37
N GLN A 7 28.29 -9.26 4.34
CA GLN A 7 27.74 -9.77 5.59
C GLN A 7 27.26 -8.64 6.50
N LEU A 8 28.10 -7.62 6.72
CA LEU A 8 27.75 -6.43 7.50
C LEU A 8 26.55 -5.69 6.90
N ARG A 9 26.49 -5.62 5.57
CA ARG A 9 25.35 -5.08 4.84
C ARG A 9 24.08 -5.90 5.09
N SER A 10 24.17 -7.23 5.02
CA SER A 10 23.03 -8.11 5.31
C SER A 10 22.56 -7.98 6.76
N GLU A 11 23.48 -7.82 7.71
CA GLU A 11 23.17 -7.64 9.13
C GLU A 11 22.52 -6.27 9.41
N LEU A 12 23.02 -5.20 8.79
CA LEU A 12 22.43 -3.86 8.88
C LEU A 12 20.99 -3.85 8.36
N PHE A 13 20.72 -4.50 7.22
CA PHE A 13 19.39 -4.54 6.64
C PHE A 13 18.44 -5.56 7.30
N ARG A 14 18.97 -6.52 8.07
CA ARG A 14 18.18 -7.37 8.97
C ARG A 14 17.88 -6.71 10.32
N ASN A 15 18.56 -5.61 10.65
CA ASN A 15 18.28 -4.85 11.85
C ASN A 15 16.96 -4.07 11.66
N GLY A 16 15.91 -4.50 12.36
CA GLY A 16 14.59 -3.85 12.30
C GLY A 16 14.63 -2.35 12.59
N ASN A 17 15.51 -1.89 13.49
CA ASN A 17 15.65 -0.47 13.81
C ASN A 17 16.23 0.32 12.64
N PHE A 18 17.19 -0.26 11.92
CA PHE A 18 17.75 0.40 10.74
C PHE A 18 16.72 0.47 9.62
N LEU A 19 16.04 -0.65 9.31
CA LEU A 19 15.00 -0.70 8.28
C LEU A 19 13.87 0.29 8.59
N SER A 20 13.42 0.35 9.84
CA SER A 20 12.42 1.30 10.32
C SER A 20 12.89 2.75 10.17
N PHE A 21 14.12 3.04 10.55
CA PHE A 21 14.69 4.38 10.40
C PHE A 21 14.70 4.81 8.93
N ILE A 22 15.31 4.02 8.03
CA ILE A 22 15.42 4.41 6.62
C ILE A 22 14.08 4.39 5.89
N GLY A 23 13.19 3.46 6.23
CA GLY A 23 11.90 3.29 5.56
C GLY A 23 10.90 4.40 5.89
N ASN A 24 11.09 5.11 6.99
CA ASN A 24 10.21 6.19 7.42
C ASN A 24 10.77 7.60 7.17
N LEU A 25 11.99 7.73 6.63
CA LEU A 25 12.52 9.05 6.24
C LEU A 25 11.64 9.72 5.18
N ASP A 26 11.51 11.03 5.30
CA ASP A 26 10.85 11.88 4.31
C ASP A 26 11.81 12.29 3.19
N GLY A 27 11.23 12.70 2.06
CA GLY A 27 12.00 13.24 0.93
C GLY A 27 12.67 12.21 0.03
N TRP A 28 12.43 10.91 0.24
CA TRP A 28 12.87 9.88 -0.70
C TRP A 28 12.24 10.07 -2.08
N THR A 29 13.08 9.99 -3.12
CA THR A 29 12.60 9.84 -4.51
C THR A 29 12.26 8.38 -4.81
N GLY A 30 11.47 8.15 -5.86
CA GLY A 30 11.14 6.78 -6.32
C GLY A 30 12.38 5.95 -6.63
N ASP A 31 13.39 6.53 -7.29
CA ASP A 31 14.64 5.84 -7.62
C ASP A 31 15.46 5.45 -6.38
N GLN A 32 15.45 6.30 -5.34
CA GLN A 32 16.12 6.00 -4.08
C GLN A 32 15.43 4.85 -3.35
N LEU A 33 14.09 4.86 -3.26
CA LEU A 33 13.32 3.76 -2.68
C LEU A 33 13.53 2.46 -3.46
N LYS A 34 13.54 2.52 -4.79
CA LYS A 34 13.81 1.36 -5.65
C LYS A 34 15.20 0.78 -5.39
N SER A 35 16.20 1.64 -5.26
CA SER A 35 17.55 1.21 -4.90
C SER A 35 17.55 0.53 -3.53
N LEU A 36 16.95 1.16 -2.51
CA LEU A 36 16.84 0.57 -1.18
C LEU A 36 16.14 -0.80 -1.21
N ALA A 37 14.99 -0.90 -1.86
CA ALA A 37 14.22 -2.12 -2.05
C ALA A 37 15.05 -3.25 -2.69
N GLN A 38 15.87 -2.92 -3.70
CA GLN A 38 16.80 -3.87 -4.30
C GLN A 38 17.87 -4.33 -3.32
N LEU A 39 18.39 -3.43 -2.47
CA LEU A 39 19.42 -3.75 -1.51
C LEU A 39 18.91 -4.56 -0.31
N THR A 40 17.62 -4.40 0.06
CA THR A 40 16.99 -4.96 1.27
C THR A 40 16.07 -6.14 0.98
N LEU A 41 15.05 -5.96 0.15
CA LEU A 41 13.88 -6.86 0.09
C LEU A 41 13.89 -7.79 -1.13
N SER A 42 14.64 -7.47 -2.19
CA SER A 42 14.59 -8.22 -3.46
C SER A 42 14.87 -9.72 -3.33
N LYS A 43 15.77 -10.09 -2.42
CA LYS A 43 16.21 -11.47 -2.18
C LYS A 43 15.38 -12.18 -1.11
N GLU A 44 14.48 -11.48 -0.43
CA GLU A 44 13.65 -12.07 0.62
C GLU A 44 12.63 -13.01 -0.01
N GLN A 45 12.65 -14.28 0.39
CA GLN A 45 11.70 -15.28 -0.09
C GLN A 45 10.28 -15.04 0.45
N ARG A 46 10.19 -14.34 1.59
CA ARG A 46 8.96 -13.99 2.30
C ARG A 46 9.13 -12.61 2.92
N LEU A 47 8.10 -11.77 2.84
CA LEU A 47 8.05 -10.55 3.65
C LEU A 47 7.54 -10.93 5.03
N SER A 48 8.47 -11.15 5.96
CA SER A 48 8.19 -11.60 7.33
C SER A 48 7.58 -10.48 8.17
N PRO A 49 6.90 -10.79 9.29
CA PRO A 49 6.30 -9.77 10.15
C PRO A 49 7.24 -8.62 10.54
N PRO A 50 8.51 -8.85 10.94
CA PRO A 50 9.44 -7.76 11.19
C PRO A 50 9.71 -6.86 9.97
N ILE A 51 9.67 -7.41 8.76
CA ILE A 51 9.80 -6.61 7.52
C ILE A 51 8.54 -5.78 7.31
N LEU A 52 7.35 -6.37 7.47
CA LEU A 52 6.08 -5.64 7.29
C LEU A 52 5.95 -4.48 8.27
N GLU A 53 6.40 -4.66 9.51
CA GLU A 53 6.39 -3.64 10.55
C GLU A 53 7.38 -2.50 10.28
N ASN A 54 8.53 -2.78 9.66
CA ASN A 54 9.65 -1.84 9.63
C ASN A 54 10.05 -1.35 8.23
N ALA A 55 9.57 -1.95 7.14
CA ALA A 55 10.00 -1.56 5.80
C ALA A 55 9.44 -0.19 5.36
N GLY A 56 8.28 0.22 5.88
CA GLY A 56 7.67 1.52 5.58
C GLY A 56 7.61 1.81 4.07
N LYS A 57 8.10 2.98 3.67
CA LYS A 57 8.09 3.47 2.28
C LYS A 57 8.94 2.63 1.32
N ILE A 58 9.84 1.77 1.82
CA ILE A 58 10.60 0.84 0.95
C ILE A 58 9.65 -0.12 0.22
N LEU A 59 8.52 -0.46 0.85
CA LEU A 59 7.49 -1.30 0.23
C LEU A 59 6.87 -0.66 -1.02
N CYS A 60 6.95 0.67 -1.17
CA CYS A 60 6.36 1.38 -2.30
C CYS A 60 7.07 1.10 -3.63
N SER A 61 8.32 0.67 -3.59
CA SER A 61 9.17 0.54 -4.79
C SER A 61 9.74 -0.86 -5.00
N VAL A 62 9.24 -1.84 -4.24
CA VAL A 62 9.47 -3.25 -4.58
C VAL A 62 8.61 -3.66 -5.77
N ASP A 63 9.08 -4.64 -6.53
CA ASP A 63 8.29 -5.23 -7.62
C ASP A 63 7.06 -5.98 -7.08
N GLU A 64 6.03 -6.09 -7.91
CA GLU A 64 4.80 -6.82 -7.58
C GLU A 64 5.08 -8.24 -7.05
N GLN A 65 6.04 -8.94 -7.66
CA GLN A 65 6.43 -10.30 -7.26
C GLN A 65 6.99 -10.37 -5.84
N VAL A 66 7.56 -9.28 -5.31
CA VAL A 66 8.06 -9.20 -3.93
C VAL A 66 6.91 -8.91 -2.99
N LEU A 67 5.99 -7.99 -3.33
CA LEU A 67 4.77 -7.75 -2.54
C LEU A 67 3.90 -9.01 -2.43
N ARG A 68 3.83 -9.82 -3.49
CA ARG A 68 3.10 -11.11 -3.45
C ARG A 68 3.73 -12.17 -2.54
N ARG A 69 4.90 -11.88 -1.94
CA ARG A 69 5.52 -12.72 -0.90
C ARG A 69 5.02 -12.36 0.50
N VAL A 70 4.08 -11.41 0.64
CA VAL A 70 3.31 -11.23 1.89
C VAL A 70 2.37 -12.44 2.06
N PRO A 71 2.52 -13.21 3.13
CA PRO A 71 1.67 -14.37 3.40
C PRO A 71 0.23 -13.99 3.74
N PRO A 72 -0.78 -14.78 3.35
CA PRO A 72 -2.19 -14.45 3.58
C PRO A 72 -2.57 -14.12 5.04
N ASP A 73 -2.05 -14.89 6.01
CA ASP A 73 -2.35 -14.65 7.43
C ASP A 73 -1.69 -13.37 7.96
N ASP A 74 -0.53 -13.02 7.39
CA ASP A 74 0.17 -11.78 7.73
C ASP A 74 -0.55 -10.58 7.12
N VAL A 75 -1.17 -10.69 5.94
CA VAL A 75 -2.02 -9.61 5.38
C VAL A 75 -3.12 -9.23 6.36
N LYS A 76 -3.79 -10.23 6.97
CA LYS A 76 -4.87 -9.97 7.94
C LYS A 76 -4.35 -9.33 9.21
N SER A 77 -3.24 -9.84 9.72
CA SER A 77 -2.65 -9.41 11.00
C SER A 77 -2.01 -8.01 10.91
N TYR A 78 -1.49 -7.66 9.73
CA TYR A 78 -0.73 -6.44 9.47
C TYR A 78 -1.45 -5.45 8.55
N LEU A 79 -2.75 -5.66 8.29
CA LEU A 79 -3.52 -4.81 7.37
C LEU A 79 -3.42 -3.33 7.74
N SER A 80 -3.53 -2.99 9.03
CA SER A 80 -3.43 -1.60 9.49
C SER A 80 -2.07 -0.96 9.19
N ILE A 81 -0.98 -1.72 9.28
CA ILE A 81 0.36 -1.20 8.97
C ILE A 81 0.50 -1.00 7.46
N LEU A 82 0.11 -2.01 6.67
CA LEU A 82 0.18 -1.96 5.21
C LEU A 82 -0.73 -0.86 4.64
N ALA A 83 -1.92 -0.67 5.22
CA ALA A 83 -2.87 0.36 4.84
C ALA A 83 -2.36 1.79 5.10
N ASN A 84 -1.40 1.97 6.00
CA ASN A 84 -0.86 3.29 6.36
C ASN A 84 0.52 3.56 5.73
N VAL A 85 0.96 2.76 4.77
CA VAL A 85 2.18 3.06 4.02
C VAL A 85 1.92 4.25 3.10
N GLU A 86 2.61 5.36 3.37
CA GLU A 86 2.53 6.60 2.60
C GLU A 86 3.58 6.62 1.49
N CYS A 87 3.18 6.17 0.31
CA CYS A 87 4.06 6.14 -0.84
C CYS A 87 4.16 7.51 -1.54
N PRO A 88 5.35 7.90 -2.04
CA PRO A 88 5.44 8.99 -3.01
C PRO A 88 4.50 8.74 -4.18
N THR A 89 3.91 9.80 -4.75
CA THR A 89 2.84 9.72 -5.75
C THR A 89 3.16 8.78 -6.92
N GLU A 90 4.39 8.83 -7.43
CA GLU A 90 4.86 7.97 -8.54
C GLU A 90 4.87 6.47 -8.19
N ALA A 91 5.14 6.13 -6.92
CA ALA A 91 5.26 4.76 -6.44
C ALA A 91 3.94 4.21 -5.88
N ASN A 92 3.03 5.10 -5.46
CA ASN A 92 1.79 4.73 -4.78
C ASN A 92 0.89 3.83 -5.63
N MET A 93 0.77 4.10 -6.94
CA MET A 93 -0.16 3.35 -7.78
C MET A 93 0.19 1.86 -7.86
N ASN A 94 1.49 1.52 -8.00
CA ASN A 94 1.94 0.13 -8.05
C ASN A 94 1.72 -0.60 -6.72
N TYR A 95 2.08 0.06 -5.61
CA TYR A 95 1.90 -0.47 -4.26
C TYR A 95 0.41 -0.70 -3.95
N SER A 96 -0.40 0.35 -4.05
CA SER A 96 -1.83 0.29 -3.72
C SER A 96 -2.55 -0.72 -4.62
N SER A 97 -2.31 -0.73 -5.94
CA SER A 97 -2.98 -1.69 -6.84
C SER A 97 -2.58 -3.15 -6.52
N THR A 98 -1.30 -3.41 -6.27
CA THR A 98 -0.83 -4.77 -5.96
C THR A 98 -1.37 -5.23 -4.62
N MET A 99 -1.28 -4.39 -3.59
CA MET A 99 -1.78 -4.70 -2.26
C MET A 99 -3.30 -4.86 -2.25
N PHE A 100 -4.03 -4.06 -3.02
CA PHE A 100 -5.47 -4.20 -3.15
C PHE A 100 -5.85 -5.55 -3.75
N ASP A 101 -5.15 -5.99 -4.81
CA ASP A 101 -5.35 -7.33 -5.38
C ASP A 101 -5.02 -8.44 -4.37
N ILE A 102 -3.93 -8.29 -3.58
CA ILE A 102 -3.56 -9.25 -2.54
C ILE A 102 -4.66 -9.33 -1.46
N VAL A 103 -5.10 -8.19 -0.95
CA VAL A 103 -6.17 -8.11 0.07
C VAL A 103 -7.46 -8.70 -0.48
N LYS A 104 -7.85 -8.37 -1.71
CA LYS A 104 -9.03 -8.94 -2.36
C LYS A 104 -8.96 -10.46 -2.49
N ASN A 105 -7.77 -11.02 -2.78
CA ASN A 105 -7.60 -12.48 -2.81
C ASN A 105 -7.67 -13.11 -1.42
N VAL A 106 -7.16 -12.45 -0.39
CA VAL A 106 -7.13 -12.95 1.00
C VAL A 106 -8.51 -12.89 1.66
N TYR A 107 -9.26 -11.81 1.43
CA TYR A 107 -10.59 -11.58 2.02
C TYR A 107 -11.73 -11.98 1.07
N GLN A 108 -11.46 -12.17 -0.22
CA GLN A 108 -12.47 -12.51 -1.24
C GLN A 108 -13.63 -11.50 -1.22
N GLY A 109 -14.88 -11.99 -1.16
CA GLY A 109 -16.06 -11.14 -1.07
C GLY A 109 -16.10 -10.23 0.17
N ASP A 110 -15.39 -10.60 1.24
CA ASP A 110 -15.35 -9.79 2.47
C ASP A 110 -14.50 -8.52 2.32
N ALA A 111 -13.68 -8.40 1.27
CA ALA A 111 -12.85 -7.20 1.05
C ALA A 111 -13.69 -5.90 0.92
N PHE A 112 -14.97 -6.05 0.56
CA PHE A 112 -15.94 -4.96 0.44
C PHE A 112 -16.89 -4.85 1.65
N ARG A 113 -16.62 -5.54 2.75
CA ARG A 113 -17.35 -5.29 4.01
C ARG A 113 -16.91 -3.95 4.61
N PRO A 114 -17.82 -3.11 5.16
CA PRO A 114 -17.47 -1.75 5.60
C PRO A 114 -16.27 -1.64 6.54
N ASP A 115 -16.13 -2.56 7.50
CA ASP A 115 -15.01 -2.61 8.46
C ASP A 115 -13.66 -2.91 7.78
N ILE A 116 -13.65 -3.82 6.81
CA ILE A 116 -12.43 -4.16 6.06
C ILE A 116 -12.11 -3.04 5.08
N PHE A 117 -13.09 -2.60 4.28
CA PHE A 117 -12.90 -1.58 3.25
C PHE A 117 -12.42 -0.25 3.85
N GLY A 118 -13.01 0.19 4.96
CA GLY A 118 -12.58 1.38 5.68
C GLY A 118 -11.18 1.24 6.31
N SER A 119 -10.73 0.01 6.57
CA SER A 119 -9.39 -0.27 7.10
C SER A 119 -8.30 -0.33 6.03
N LEU A 120 -8.63 -0.20 4.74
CA LEU A 120 -7.66 -0.31 3.66
C LEU A 120 -6.72 0.89 3.54
N GLY A 121 -7.02 2.03 4.17
CA GLY A 121 -6.15 3.22 4.13
C GLY A 121 -5.74 3.57 2.69
N THR A 122 -4.45 3.78 2.44
CA THR A 122 -3.89 4.09 1.11
C THR A 122 -4.01 2.93 0.10
N ILE A 123 -4.21 1.69 0.55
CA ILE A 123 -4.39 0.53 -0.35
C ILE A 123 -5.66 0.68 -1.19
N ALA A 124 -6.73 1.31 -0.67
CA ALA A 124 -7.96 1.55 -1.42
C ALA A 124 -7.77 2.41 -2.69
N ALA A 125 -6.65 3.15 -2.80
CA ALA A 125 -6.31 3.87 -4.03
C ALA A 125 -5.96 2.94 -5.21
N GLY A 126 -5.71 1.66 -4.92
CA GLY A 126 -5.42 0.61 -5.91
C GLY A 126 -6.64 0.04 -6.62
N LEU A 127 -7.82 0.56 -6.30
CA LEU A 127 -9.09 0.11 -6.85
C LEU A 127 -9.16 0.35 -8.35
N LYS A 128 -9.61 -0.65 -9.12
CA LYS A 128 -9.76 -0.56 -10.59
C LYS A 128 -11.20 -0.27 -10.97
N SER A 129 -11.44 0.24 -12.17
CA SER A 129 -12.82 0.54 -12.62
C SER A 129 -13.77 -0.66 -12.54
N ALA A 130 -13.25 -1.88 -12.76
CA ALA A 130 -14.03 -3.11 -12.64
C ALA A 130 -14.44 -3.44 -11.18
N ASP A 131 -13.69 -2.95 -10.18
CA ASP A 131 -14.03 -3.14 -8.77
C ASP A 131 -15.13 -2.15 -8.33
N LEU A 132 -15.26 -0.99 -8.99
CA LEU A 132 -16.30 0.00 -8.66
C LEU A 132 -17.72 -0.54 -8.83
N SER A 133 -17.95 -1.41 -9.81
CA SER A 133 -19.26 -2.04 -10.00
C SER A 133 -19.62 -3.03 -8.88
N ALA A 134 -18.63 -3.49 -8.11
CA ALA A 134 -18.85 -4.36 -6.96
C ALA A 134 -19.06 -3.58 -5.65
N LEU A 135 -18.72 -2.28 -5.62
CA LEU A 135 -18.96 -1.42 -4.47
C LEU A 135 -20.41 -0.94 -4.45
N SER A 136 -21.12 -1.25 -3.37
CA SER A 136 -22.41 -0.59 -3.12
C SER A 136 -22.20 0.91 -2.87
N PRO A 137 -23.16 1.77 -3.21
CA PRO A 137 -23.03 3.21 -2.98
C PRO A 137 -22.75 3.57 -1.51
N GLU A 138 -23.30 2.82 -0.54
CA GLU A 138 -23.11 3.08 0.88
C GLU A 138 -21.66 2.89 1.35
N LEU A 139 -20.88 2.04 0.66
CA LEU A 139 -19.46 1.83 0.97
C LEU A 139 -18.60 3.06 0.74
N PHE A 140 -19.07 4.03 -0.06
CA PHE A 140 -18.36 5.28 -0.27
C PHE A 140 -18.25 6.11 1.02
N ASN A 141 -19.20 5.95 1.97
CA ASN A 141 -19.08 6.57 3.30
C ASN A 141 -17.88 6.04 4.10
N PHE A 142 -17.39 4.84 3.74
CA PHE A 142 -16.25 4.19 4.37
C PHE A 142 -14.97 4.30 3.53
N PHE A 143 -15.01 4.99 2.38
CA PHE A 143 -13.82 5.14 1.53
C PHE A 143 -12.69 5.87 2.28
N PRO A 144 -11.48 5.29 2.42
CA PRO A 144 -10.42 5.94 3.18
C PRO A 144 -10.04 7.31 2.59
N GLN A 145 -10.07 8.37 3.40
CA GLN A 145 -9.81 9.74 2.95
C GLN A 145 -8.43 9.88 2.29
N GLN A 146 -7.41 9.21 2.85
CA GLN A 146 -6.06 9.21 2.30
C GLN A 146 -6.04 8.60 0.89
N ALA A 147 -6.73 7.47 0.67
CA ALA A 147 -6.80 6.86 -0.66
C ALA A 147 -7.45 7.77 -1.71
N MET A 148 -8.46 8.56 -1.34
CA MET A 148 -9.09 9.53 -2.25
C MET A 148 -8.06 10.50 -2.86
N SER A 149 -7.07 10.93 -2.07
CA SER A 149 -5.99 11.82 -2.53
C SER A 149 -5.00 11.17 -3.50
N TYR A 150 -5.02 9.84 -3.59
CA TYR A 150 -4.16 9.07 -4.48
C TYR A 150 -4.92 8.38 -5.61
N LEU A 151 -6.25 8.55 -5.69
CA LEU A 151 -7.04 7.90 -6.73
C LEU A 151 -6.68 8.44 -8.11
N PRO A 152 -6.49 7.55 -9.10
CA PRO A 152 -6.36 7.96 -10.49
C PRO A 152 -7.60 8.72 -10.99
N LYS A 153 -7.40 9.71 -11.86
CA LYS A 153 -8.47 10.58 -12.37
C LYS A 153 -9.53 9.81 -13.15
N ASP A 154 -9.14 8.77 -13.86
CA ASP A 154 -10.05 7.87 -14.58
C ASP A 154 -10.95 7.08 -13.63
N ILE A 155 -10.43 6.63 -12.49
CA ILE A 155 -11.22 5.97 -11.44
C ILE A 155 -12.23 6.94 -10.82
N LEU A 156 -11.80 8.16 -10.47
CA LEU A 156 -12.69 9.21 -9.95
C LEU A 156 -13.82 9.55 -10.92
N LYS A 157 -13.52 9.63 -12.23
CA LYS A 157 -14.52 9.90 -13.27
C LYS A 157 -15.54 8.78 -13.46
N SER A 158 -15.21 7.56 -13.06
CA SER A 158 -16.14 6.43 -13.12
C SER A 158 -17.10 6.35 -11.92
N PHE A 159 -17.01 7.27 -10.95
CA PHE A 159 -17.98 7.33 -9.87
C PHE A 159 -19.33 7.82 -10.40
N ASN A 160 -20.40 7.14 -10.02
CA ASN A 160 -21.75 7.58 -10.35
C ASN A 160 -22.28 8.59 -9.31
N LEU A 161 -23.43 9.20 -9.61
CA LEU A 161 -24.00 10.24 -8.73
C LEU A 161 -24.34 9.73 -7.32
N GLU A 162 -24.86 8.50 -7.20
CA GLU A 162 -25.26 7.91 -5.92
C GLU A 162 -24.04 7.62 -5.03
N GLN A 163 -22.95 7.14 -5.64
CA GLN A 163 -21.66 6.94 -4.99
C GLN A 163 -21.08 8.26 -4.50
N LEU A 164 -21.10 9.32 -5.33
CA LEU A 164 -20.63 10.64 -4.95
C LEU A 164 -21.45 11.27 -3.80
N GLN A 165 -22.76 11.00 -3.76
CA GLN A 165 -23.65 11.47 -2.69
C GLN A 165 -23.36 10.81 -1.33
N ASN A 166 -22.73 9.64 -1.33
CA ASN A 166 -22.29 8.91 -0.13
C ASN A 166 -20.87 9.30 0.31
N LEU A 167 -20.25 10.31 -0.29
CA LEU A 167 -19.00 10.87 0.24
C LEU A 167 -19.29 11.95 1.28
N ASN A 168 -18.53 11.95 2.36
CA ASN A 168 -18.52 13.02 3.34
C ASN A 168 -17.62 14.19 2.89
N ILE A 169 -17.76 15.33 3.56
CA ILE A 169 -17.04 16.57 3.22
C ILE A 169 -15.52 16.39 3.22
N GLU A 170 -14.98 15.61 4.15
CA GLU A 170 -13.53 15.42 4.28
C GLU A 170 -12.97 14.55 3.16
N GLN A 171 -13.72 13.54 2.70
CA GLN A 171 -13.38 12.75 1.51
C GLN A 171 -13.46 13.59 0.22
N ILE A 172 -14.46 14.47 0.10
CA ILE A 172 -14.59 15.36 -1.07
C ILE A 172 -13.40 16.33 -1.13
N LYS A 173 -13.01 16.90 0.01
CA LYS A 173 -11.86 17.81 0.10
C LYS A 173 -10.52 17.15 -0.26
N SER A 174 -10.39 15.83 -0.07
CA SER A 174 -9.15 15.12 -0.40
C SER A 174 -9.05 14.70 -1.86
N ILE A 175 -10.09 14.91 -2.68
CA ILE A 175 -10.02 14.65 -4.13
C ILE A 175 -8.97 15.58 -4.77
N PRO A 176 -8.00 15.04 -5.54
CA PRO A 176 -7.00 15.85 -6.23
C PRO A 176 -7.63 16.86 -7.20
N THR A 177 -7.32 18.14 -7.06
CA THR A 177 -7.96 19.24 -7.81
C THR A 177 -7.25 19.66 -9.10
N SER A 178 -6.23 18.95 -9.57
CA SER A 178 -5.46 19.36 -10.76
C SER A 178 -4.89 18.20 -11.55
#